data_AF-A0AAD3N612-F1
#
_entry.id   AF-A0AAD3N612-F1
#
_cell.length_a   1.000
_cell.length_b   1.000
_cell.length_c   1.000
_cell.angle_alpha   90.00
_cell.angle_beta   90.00
_cell.angle_gamma   90.00
#
_symmetry.space_group_name_H-M   'P 1'
#
loop_
_entity.id
_entity.type
_entity.pdbx_description
1 polymer ?
#
loop_
_entity_poly.entity_id
_entity_poly.type
_entity_poly.pdbx_seq_one_letter_code
_entity_poly.pdbx_strand_id
1 'polypeptide(L)'
;MEMTSMMGNSGSDVFIPGPGADLMDGGPGRDTVVYRGDHEKGKGVYVNLLTGQGRYADAEGDVLKDVETVIGSIYSDILVSGYESSLLKGSDGDDILVSTGGDYLVGGDGNDIYMLAFQRGSVTIDNCAKDNATDVLYLGSGSPLAFDCQILPDRVLLTFFGLNQAVVNIALEGWISDEYKCGHLVLVFREAEVSVDRLLQECQLKQKEEVEIMSHKLSHLYQSCHEQLVHVDDLWNIQF
;
A
#
# COMPACT_ATOMS: atom_id res chain seq x y z
N MET A 1 21.39 -26.66 16.21
CA MET A 1 21.87 -25.46 15.49
C MET A 1 22.48 -24.55 16.51
N GLU A 2 23.59 -23.89 16.15
CA GLU A 2 24.22 -22.89 17.00
C GLU A 2 23.58 -21.52 16.73
N MET A 3 23.58 -20.66 17.74
CA MET A 3 23.15 -19.28 17.60
C MET A 3 24.27 -18.47 16.94
N THR A 4 23.96 -17.78 15.84
CA THR A 4 24.89 -16.86 15.17
C THR A 4 24.55 -15.43 15.56
N SER A 5 25.57 -14.58 15.67
CA SER A 5 25.39 -13.13 15.82
C SER A 5 25.89 -12.45 14.55
N MET A 6 25.03 -11.67 13.92
CA MET A 6 25.31 -10.87 12.74
C MET A 6 25.11 -9.40 13.09
N MET A 7 26.13 -8.58 12.84
CA MET A 7 26.09 -7.14 13.12
C MET A 7 26.34 -6.40 11.82
N GLY A 8 25.41 -5.51 11.46
CA GLY A 8 25.55 -4.54 10.40
C GLY A 8 26.41 -3.36 10.84
N ASN A 9 26.73 -2.52 9.88
CA ASN A 9 27.47 -1.28 10.09
C ASN A 9 26.54 -0.10 9.81
N SER A 10 27.11 1.02 9.38
CA SER A 10 26.30 2.08 8.80
C SER A 10 25.97 1.74 7.34
N GLY A 11 24.74 1.98 6.90
CA GLY A 11 24.35 1.87 5.49
C GLY A 11 23.19 0.91 5.28
N SER A 12 23.29 0.11 4.23
CA SER A 12 22.27 -0.92 3.94
C SER A 12 22.94 -2.28 3.94
N ASP A 13 22.70 -3.03 5.00
CA ASP A 13 23.17 -4.39 5.18
C ASP A 13 22.08 -5.41 4.83
N VAL A 14 22.52 -6.59 4.41
CA VAL A 14 21.63 -7.71 4.04
C VAL A 14 22.02 -8.95 4.83
N PHE A 15 21.07 -9.46 5.61
CA PHE A 15 21.22 -10.65 6.45
C PHE A 15 20.48 -11.83 5.85
N ILE A 16 21.11 -13.00 5.92
CA ILE A 16 20.53 -14.29 5.55
C ILE A 16 20.89 -15.28 6.67
N PRO A 17 20.10 -15.33 7.76
CA PRO A 17 20.47 -16.03 9.00
C PRO A 17 20.64 -17.55 8.79
N GLY A 18 19.76 -18.15 8.00
CA GLY A 18 19.71 -19.60 7.84
C GLY A 18 19.11 -20.27 9.08
N PRO A 19 19.18 -21.60 9.18
CA PRO A 19 18.50 -22.30 10.26
C PRO A 19 19.25 -22.22 11.58
N GLY A 20 18.56 -21.79 12.63
CA GLY A 20 19.11 -21.57 13.95
C GLY A 20 18.33 -20.47 14.65
N ALA A 21 18.67 -20.19 15.90
CA ALA A 21 18.19 -18.99 16.56
C ALA A 21 19.29 -17.95 16.44
N ASP A 22 19.14 -16.94 15.58
CA ASP A 22 20.18 -15.98 15.27
C ASP A 22 19.88 -14.59 15.86
N LEU A 23 20.93 -13.85 16.21
CA LEU A 23 20.84 -12.44 16.59
C LEU A 23 21.31 -11.59 15.42
N MET A 24 20.43 -10.74 14.91
CA MET A 24 20.72 -9.75 13.87
C MET A 24 20.53 -8.35 14.44
N ASP A 25 21.52 -7.50 14.21
CA ASP A 25 21.50 -6.08 14.57
C ASP A 25 21.99 -5.29 13.35
N GLY A 26 21.09 -4.62 12.63
CA GLY A 26 21.42 -3.91 11.40
C GLY A 26 22.27 -2.67 11.63
N GLY A 27 22.13 -2.03 12.80
CA GLY A 27 22.78 -0.77 13.08
C GLY A 27 22.16 0.39 12.29
N PRO A 28 22.91 1.50 12.06
CA PRO A 28 22.33 2.67 11.43
C PRO A 28 22.12 2.50 9.92
N GLY A 29 20.88 2.62 9.46
CA GLY A 29 20.59 2.82 8.04
C GLY A 29 19.30 2.16 7.61
N ARG A 30 19.32 1.41 6.49
CA ARG A 30 18.16 0.65 6.02
C ARG A 30 18.59 -0.78 5.75
N ASP A 31 18.22 -1.65 6.65
CA ASP A 31 18.74 -3.01 6.67
C ASP A 31 17.67 -4.03 6.28
N THR A 32 18.13 -5.14 5.72
CA THR A 32 17.27 -6.17 5.14
C THR A 32 17.58 -7.53 5.72
N VAL A 33 16.55 -8.27 6.12
CA VAL A 33 16.64 -9.71 6.37
C VAL A 33 15.91 -10.48 5.27
N VAL A 34 16.52 -11.57 4.81
CA VAL A 34 15.95 -12.45 3.79
C VAL A 34 15.86 -13.87 4.33
N TYR A 35 14.65 -14.42 4.35
CA TYR A 35 14.38 -15.78 4.77
C TYR A 35 14.22 -16.73 3.58
N ARG A 36 14.51 -18.02 3.79
CA ARG A 36 14.36 -19.07 2.77
C ARG A 36 13.24 -20.05 3.08
N GLY A 37 12.73 -20.05 4.31
CA GLY A 37 11.76 -21.00 4.78
C GLY A 37 12.35 -22.41 4.96
N ASP A 38 11.47 -23.38 5.19
CA ASP A 38 11.83 -24.79 5.35
C ASP A 38 11.48 -25.52 4.06
N HIS A 39 12.48 -25.65 3.18
CA HIS A 39 12.29 -26.29 1.89
C HIS A 39 11.83 -27.75 1.98
N GLU A 40 12.26 -28.48 3.00
CA GLU A 40 11.89 -29.89 3.18
C GLU A 40 10.42 -30.05 3.59
N LYS A 41 9.85 -29.05 4.26
CA LYS A 41 8.46 -29.07 4.75
C LYS A 41 7.51 -28.17 3.97
N GLY A 42 8.03 -27.33 3.08
CA GLY A 42 7.26 -26.30 2.37
C GLY A 42 6.60 -25.31 3.33
N LYS A 43 7.35 -24.79 4.31
CA LYS A 43 6.83 -23.85 5.32
C LYS A 43 7.55 -22.52 5.27
N GLY A 44 6.78 -21.44 5.34
CA GLY A 44 7.31 -20.09 5.49
C GLY A 44 7.61 -19.72 6.94
N VAL A 45 7.89 -18.44 7.13
CA VAL A 45 8.34 -17.82 8.38
C VAL A 45 7.27 -16.92 8.98
N TYR A 46 7.37 -16.72 10.29
CA TYR A 46 6.73 -15.60 10.98
C TYR A 46 7.82 -14.62 11.40
N VAL A 47 7.73 -13.37 10.96
CA VAL A 47 8.70 -12.32 11.31
C VAL A 47 7.96 -11.09 11.78
N ASN A 48 8.33 -10.57 12.94
CA ASN A 48 7.72 -9.40 13.52
C ASN A 48 8.78 -8.37 13.94
N LEU A 49 8.95 -7.36 13.10
CA LEU A 49 9.89 -6.25 13.32
C LEU A 49 9.50 -5.38 14.52
N LEU A 50 8.21 -5.28 14.85
CA LEU A 50 7.75 -4.54 16.04
C LEU A 50 8.30 -5.14 17.34
N THR A 51 8.36 -6.47 17.41
CA THR A 51 8.88 -7.21 18.57
C THR A 51 10.34 -7.64 18.41
N GLY A 52 10.88 -7.55 17.20
CA GLY A 52 12.19 -8.09 16.85
C GLY A 52 12.28 -9.61 16.95
N GLN A 53 11.22 -10.35 16.61
CA GLN A 53 11.19 -11.82 16.75
C GLN A 53 10.91 -12.53 15.43
N GLY A 54 11.68 -13.59 15.17
CA GLY A 54 11.39 -14.61 14.15
C GLY A 54 10.86 -15.91 14.77
N ARG A 55 10.01 -16.61 14.03
CA ARG A 55 9.50 -17.95 14.36
C ARG A 55 9.27 -18.78 13.10
N TYR A 56 9.26 -20.10 13.29
CA TYR A 56 9.11 -21.10 12.24
C TYR A 56 10.29 -21.17 11.27
N ALA A 57 10.41 -22.30 10.58
CA ALA A 57 11.42 -22.55 9.55
C ALA A 57 12.83 -22.07 9.96
N ASP A 58 13.46 -21.24 9.13
CA ASP A 58 14.78 -20.64 9.35
C ASP A 58 14.72 -19.30 10.10
N ALA A 59 13.57 -18.91 10.65
CA ALA A 59 13.42 -17.79 11.55
C ALA A 59 13.26 -18.23 13.03
N GLU A 60 13.22 -19.54 13.32
CA GLU A 60 12.87 -20.07 14.64
C GLU A 60 13.84 -19.63 15.74
N GLY A 61 13.40 -18.67 16.56
CA GLY A 61 14.16 -18.16 17.69
C GLY A 61 15.03 -16.95 17.37
N ASP A 62 14.92 -16.41 16.15
CA ASP A 62 15.65 -15.23 15.74
C ASP A 62 15.25 -13.99 16.55
N VAL A 63 16.24 -13.14 16.79
CA VAL A 63 16.09 -11.80 17.38
C VAL A 63 16.63 -10.77 16.40
N LEU A 64 15.77 -9.83 16.00
CA LEU A 64 16.06 -8.79 15.02
C LEU A 64 16.07 -7.41 15.72
N LYS A 65 17.06 -6.59 15.41
CA LYS A 65 17.18 -5.20 15.86
C LYS A 65 17.62 -4.33 14.71
N ASP A 66 17.09 -3.11 14.65
CA ASP A 66 17.44 -2.11 13.64
C ASP A 66 17.37 -2.72 12.22
N VAL A 67 16.22 -3.30 11.89
CA VAL A 67 15.91 -3.88 10.56
C VAL A 67 14.58 -3.34 10.09
N GLU A 68 14.56 -2.76 8.89
CA GLU A 68 13.38 -2.10 8.30
C GLU A 68 12.81 -2.88 7.12
N THR A 69 13.53 -3.86 6.59
CA THR A 69 13.10 -4.63 5.43
C THR A 69 13.09 -6.13 5.72
N VAL A 70 11.97 -6.79 5.45
CA VAL A 70 11.87 -8.25 5.50
C VAL A 70 11.46 -8.76 4.12
N ILE A 71 12.24 -9.68 3.59
CA ILE A 71 11.87 -10.49 2.44
C ILE A 71 11.58 -11.91 2.96
N GLY A 72 10.34 -12.34 2.76
CA GLY A 72 9.84 -13.67 3.03
C GLY A 72 10.48 -14.75 2.17
N SER A 73 10.01 -15.96 2.39
CA SER A 73 10.36 -17.16 1.64
C SER A 73 9.53 -17.29 0.36
N ILE A 74 9.59 -18.46 -0.27
CA ILE A 74 8.70 -18.81 -1.41
C ILE A 74 7.45 -19.58 -0.96
N TYR A 75 7.15 -19.54 0.33
CA TYR A 75 6.07 -20.23 0.99
C TYR A 75 5.27 -19.23 1.83
N SER A 76 4.05 -19.58 2.20
CA SER A 76 3.20 -18.73 3.04
C SER A 76 3.89 -18.23 4.31
N ASP A 77 4.12 -16.93 4.35
CA ASP A 77 4.76 -16.19 5.41
C ASP A 77 3.75 -15.30 6.17
N ILE A 78 4.16 -14.88 7.37
CA ILE A 78 3.46 -13.86 8.14
C ILE A 78 4.48 -12.79 8.53
N LEU A 79 4.37 -11.62 7.93
CA LEU A 79 5.31 -10.52 8.10
C LEU A 79 4.62 -9.34 8.80
N VAL A 80 5.23 -8.82 9.85
CA VAL A 80 4.71 -7.67 10.63
C VAL A 80 5.76 -6.56 10.67
N SER A 81 5.36 -5.35 10.29
CA SER A 81 6.25 -4.19 10.24
C SER A 81 6.63 -3.65 11.62
N GLY A 82 7.65 -2.78 11.65
CA GLY A 82 8.19 -2.16 12.86
C GLY A 82 7.45 -0.88 13.26
N TYR A 83 8.09 -0.04 14.08
CA TYR A 83 7.58 1.31 14.37
C TYR A 83 7.94 2.33 13.28
N GLU A 84 9.01 2.05 12.53
CA GLU A 84 9.45 2.86 11.40
C GLU A 84 8.90 2.33 10.08
N SER A 85 8.99 3.16 9.03
CA SER A 85 8.53 2.81 7.69
C SER A 85 9.27 1.59 7.16
N SER A 86 8.57 0.46 7.16
CA SER A 86 9.12 -0.84 6.80
C SER A 86 8.78 -1.21 5.35
N LEU A 87 9.63 -2.03 4.75
CA LEU A 87 9.33 -2.73 3.49
C LEU A 87 9.11 -4.21 3.80
N LEU A 88 7.89 -4.70 3.58
CA LEU A 88 7.59 -6.12 3.69
C LEU A 88 7.37 -6.70 2.31
N LYS A 89 8.09 -7.77 1.97
CA LYS A 89 7.94 -8.50 0.71
C LYS A 89 7.67 -9.97 0.99
N GLY A 90 6.52 -10.49 0.57
CA GLY A 90 6.15 -11.91 0.68
C GLY A 90 6.98 -12.80 -0.25
N SER A 91 6.96 -12.46 -1.54
CA SER A 91 7.60 -13.18 -2.67
C SER A 91 6.66 -14.14 -3.39
N ASP A 92 6.70 -15.44 -3.08
CA ASP A 92 5.76 -16.42 -3.63
C ASP A 92 5.03 -17.06 -2.44
N GLY A 93 3.78 -17.48 -2.63
CA GLY A 93 2.99 -18.12 -1.58
C GLY A 93 1.83 -17.25 -1.12
N ASP A 94 0.89 -17.84 -0.37
CA ASP A 94 -0.23 -17.06 0.19
C ASP A 94 0.25 -16.37 1.49
N ASP A 95 0.58 -15.09 1.44
CA ASP A 95 1.25 -14.37 2.54
C ASP A 95 0.30 -13.48 3.36
N ILE A 96 0.67 -13.22 4.61
CA ILE A 96 -0.02 -12.24 5.47
C ILE A 96 0.94 -11.11 5.83
N LEU A 97 0.69 -9.91 5.31
CA LEU A 97 1.48 -8.71 5.54
C LEU A 97 0.72 -7.72 6.42
N VAL A 98 1.23 -7.49 7.63
CA VAL A 98 0.61 -6.64 8.65
C VAL A 98 1.41 -5.35 8.82
N SER A 99 0.81 -4.23 8.43
CA SER A 99 1.38 -2.90 8.58
C SER A 99 0.92 -2.22 9.89
N THR A 100 1.86 -1.59 10.58
CA THR A 100 1.64 -0.69 11.73
C THR A 100 1.37 0.74 11.27
N GLY A 101 1.66 1.06 10.01
CA GLY A 101 1.31 2.30 9.32
C GLY A 101 2.54 3.02 8.78
N GLY A 102 2.43 3.58 7.58
CA GLY A 102 3.55 4.23 6.86
C GLY A 102 4.45 3.25 6.12
N ASP A 103 3.99 2.02 5.88
CA ASP A 103 4.78 0.93 5.32
C ASP A 103 4.55 0.74 3.81
N TYR A 104 5.49 0.04 3.19
CA TYR A 104 5.40 -0.43 1.80
C TYR A 104 5.28 -1.96 1.80
N LEU A 105 4.20 -2.47 1.22
CA LEU A 105 3.86 -3.89 1.22
C LEU A 105 3.85 -4.43 -0.21
N VAL A 106 4.50 -5.57 -0.41
CA VAL A 106 4.49 -6.33 -1.65
C VAL A 106 4.19 -7.78 -1.29
N GLY A 107 3.01 -8.28 -1.62
CA GLY A 107 2.66 -9.69 -1.40
C GLY A 107 3.48 -10.56 -2.35
N GLY A 108 3.09 -10.60 -3.61
CA GLY A 108 3.85 -11.23 -4.68
C GLY A 108 2.96 -12.21 -5.43
N ASP A 109 3.49 -13.36 -5.85
CA ASP A 109 2.67 -14.42 -6.45
C ASP A 109 1.97 -15.20 -5.33
N GLY A 110 0.69 -15.54 -5.47
CA GLY A 110 -0.13 -16.16 -4.41
C GLY A 110 -1.30 -15.27 -4.00
N ASN A 111 -2.21 -15.79 -3.15
CA ASN A 111 -3.33 -15.00 -2.62
C ASN A 111 -2.93 -14.37 -1.30
N ASP A 112 -2.62 -13.08 -1.35
CA ASP A 112 -2.05 -12.35 -0.24
C ASP A 112 -3.09 -11.60 0.58
N ILE A 113 -2.76 -11.39 1.85
CA ILE A 113 -3.58 -10.65 2.79
C ILE A 113 -2.78 -9.48 3.36
N TYR A 114 -3.23 -8.28 3.06
CA TYR A 114 -2.73 -7.04 3.66
C TYR A 114 -3.64 -6.61 4.82
N MET A 115 -3.04 -6.19 5.93
CA MET A 115 -3.77 -5.72 7.10
C MET A 115 -3.14 -4.46 7.71
N LEU A 116 -3.97 -3.58 8.26
CA LEU A 116 -3.52 -2.48 9.11
C LEU A 116 -3.80 -2.79 10.58
N ALA A 117 -2.74 -2.96 11.38
CA ALA A 117 -2.82 -3.36 12.78
C ALA A 117 -3.69 -2.41 13.63
N PHE A 118 -3.65 -1.12 13.34
CA PHE A 118 -4.40 -0.09 14.07
C PHE A 118 -5.62 0.45 13.32
N GLN A 119 -5.94 -0.10 12.14
CA GLN A 119 -7.08 0.31 11.30
C GLN A 119 -7.11 1.83 10.99
N ARG A 120 -5.93 2.46 10.95
CA ARG A 120 -5.70 3.88 10.68
C ARG A 120 -4.30 4.08 10.11
N GLY A 121 -4.04 5.26 9.56
CA GLY A 121 -2.72 5.64 9.08
C GLY A 121 -2.64 5.53 7.56
N SER A 122 -1.45 5.25 7.05
CA SER A 122 -1.20 5.09 5.62
C SER A 122 -0.57 3.76 5.30
N VAL A 123 -0.77 3.25 4.09
CA VAL A 123 -0.02 2.10 3.57
C VAL A 123 0.14 2.26 2.07
N THR A 124 1.30 1.86 1.56
CA THR A 124 1.52 1.69 0.13
C THR A 124 1.53 0.20 -0.18
N ILE A 125 0.75 -0.22 -1.18
CA ILE A 125 0.68 -1.60 -1.65
C ILE A 125 1.08 -1.61 -3.11
N ASP A 126 2.09 -2.42 -3.42
CA ASP A 126 2.40 -2.86 -4.78
C ASP A 126 1.88 -4.28 -4.93
N ASN A 127 0.78 -4.40 -5.67
CA ASN A 127 0.06 -5.65 -5.90
C ASN A 127 0.33 -6.23 -7.30
N CYS A 128 1.49 -5.90 -7.88
CA CYS A 128 1.82 -6.41 -9.19
C CYS A 128 2.50 -7.79 -9.09
N ALA A 129 1.79 -8.82 -9.51
CA ALA A 129 2.21 -10.21 -9.50
C ALA A 129 2.18 -10.80 -10.93
N LYS A 130 2.90 -11.91 -11.15
CA LYS A 130 2.91 -12.60 -12.46
C LYS A 130 1.71 -13.51 -12.66
N ASP A 131 1.04 -13.87 -11.58
CA ASP A 131 -0.10 -14.76 -11.60
C ASP A 131 -1.43 -14.01 -11.83
N ASN A 132 -2.56 -14.65 -11.51
CA ASN A 132 -3.87 -13.98 -11.48
C ASN A 132 -4.56 -14.21 -10.12
N ALA A 133 -3.78 -14.42 -9.05
CA ALA A 133 -4.35 -14.57 -7.72
C ALA A 133 -5.03 -13.27 -7.30
N THR A 134 -5.99 -13.37 -6.37
CA THR A 134 -6.71 -12.20 -5.87
C THR A 134 -6.35 -11.97 -4.42
N ASP A 135 -5.80 -10.79 -4.17
CA ASP A 135 -5.34 -10.38 -2.87
C ASP A 135 -6.41 -9.58 -2.15
N VAL A 136 -6.25 -9.50 -0.83
CA VAL A 136 -7.22 -8.86 0.05
C VAL A 136 -6.55 -7.82 0.93
N LEU A 137 -7.08 -6.61 0.94
CA LEU A 137 -6.79 -5.62 1.97
C LEU A 137 -7.92 -5.57 2.98
N TYR A 138 -7.65 -5.98 4.23
CA TYR A 138 -8.62 -5.87 5.31
C TYR A 138 -8.59 -4.48 5.97
N LEU A 139 -9.73 -3.81 5.89
CA LEU A 139 -10.00 -2.51 6.47
C LEU A 139 -11.08 -2.71 7.53
N GLY A 140 -10.71 -3.06 8.76
CA GLY A 140 -11.67 -3.48 9.79
C GLY A 140 -12.62 -2.38 10.34
N SER A 141 -12.83 -1.29 9.60
CA SER A 141 -13.93 -0.35 9.82
C SER A 141 -15.28 -0.93 9.35
N GLY A 142 -16.36 -0.47 9.98
CA GLY A 142 -17.73 -0.89 9.65
C GLY A 142 -18.27 -0.16 8.42
N SER A 143 -18.83 -0.91 7.45
CA SER A 143 -19.37 -0.50 6.14
C SER A 143 -18.48 0.45 5.31
N PRO A 144 -18.62 0.51 3.97
CA PRO A 144 -17.83 1.44 3.18
C PRO A 144 -18.31 2.87 3.49
N LEU A 145 -17.57 3.53 4.37
CA LEU A 145 -17.73 4.95 4.65
C LEU A 145 -17.33 5.74 3.40
N ALA A 146 -17.74 7.01 3.35
CA ALA A 146 -17.32 7.92 2.29
C ALA A 146 -15.81 7.79 2.03
N PHE A 147 -15.44 7.84 0.76
CA PHE A 147 -14.06 7.79 0.34
C PHE A 147 -13.78 8.87 -0.70
N ASP A 148 -12.56 9.39 -0.62
CA ASP A 148 -11.98 10.25 -1.63
C ASP A 148 -10.91 9.46 -2.38
N CYS A 149 -10.61 9.90 -3.59
CA CYS A 149 -9.59 9.27 -4.39
C CYS A 149 -8.92 10.24 -5.36
N GLN A 150 -7.65 9.93 -5.66
CA GLN A 150 -6.84 10.66 -6.64
C GLN A 150 -6.15 9.65 -7.53
N ILE A 151 -6.27 9.83 -8.85
CA ILE A 151 -5.59 9.00 -9.83
C ILE A 151 -4.39 9.81 -10.31
N LEU A 152 -3.19 9.33 -9.99
CA LEU A 152 -1.91 9.90 -10.41
C LEU A 152 -1.30 9.05 -11.52
N PRO A 153 -0.29 9.54 -12.27
CA PRO A 153 0.30 8.77 -13.37
C PRO A 153 0.93 7.43 -12.94
N ASP A 154 1.45 7.35 -11.72
CA ASP A 154 2.18 6.20 -11.19
C ASP A 154 1.40 5.41 -10.12
N ARG A 155 0.32 5.98 -9.56
CA ARG A 155 -0.40 5.40 -8.43
C ARG A 155 -1.84 5.87 -8.30
N VAL A 156 -2.63 5.12 -7.55
CA VAL A 156 -3.96 5.53 -7.09
C VAL A 156 -3.89 5.79 -5.59
N LEU A 157 -4.43 6.94 -5.16
CA LEU A 157 -4.62 7.25 -3.74
C LEU A 157 -6.09 7.05 -3.39
N LEU A 158 -6.38 6.26 -2.37
CA LEU A 158 -7.71 6.08 -1.78
C LEU A 158 -7.66 6.57 -0.34
N THR A 159 -8.61 7.42 0.04
CA THR A 159 -8.74 7.93 1.41
C THR A 159 -10.09 7.53 1.97
N PHE A 160 -10.10 6.72 3.02
CA PHE A 160 -11.32 6.28 3.70
C PHE A 160 -11.49 6.99 5.03
N PHE A 161 -12.71 7.45 5.31
CA PHE A 161 -13.03 8.23 6.51
C PHE A 161 -13.86 7.41 7.51
N GLY A 162 -13.22 6.97 8.59
CA GLY A 162 -13.81 6.24 9.71
C GLY A 162 -14.80 7.06 10.56
N LEU A 163 -15.76 6.40 11.21
CA LEU A 163 -16.75 7.03 12.11
C LEU A 163 -16.12 7.80 13.28
N ASN A 164 -14.90 7.46 13.69
CA ASN A 164 -14.16 8.10 14.77
C ASN A 164 -13.11 9.11 14.26
N GLN A 165 -13.31 9.71 13.08
CA GLN A 165 -12.31 10.54 12.37
C GLN A 165 -11.00 9.79 12.05
N ALA A 166 -11.00 8.46 12.16
CA ALA A 166 -9.88 7.65 11.72
C ALA A 166 -9.76 7.76 10.21
N VAL A 167 -8.61 8.20 9.70
CA VAL A 167 -8.35 8.25 8.26
C VAL A 167 -7.43 7.09 7.91
N VAL A 168 -7.80 6.37 6.85
CA VAL A 168 -6.95 5.38 6.22
C VAL A 168 -6.60 5.86 4.82
N ASN A 169 -5.31 6.06 4.58
CA ASN A 169 -4.78 6.41 3.27
C ASN A 169 -4.12 5.18 2.65
N ILE A 170 -4.56 4.79 1.46
CA ILE A 170 -4.00 3.67 0.72
C ILE A 170 -3.43 4.22 -0.57
N ALA A 171 -2.14 4.01 -0.78
CA ALA A 171 -1.51 4.21 -2.08
C ALA A 171 -1.37 2.86 -2.77
N LEU A 172 -1.95 2.73 -3.96
CA LEU A 172 -1.80 1.56 -4.81
C LEU A 172 -0.85 1.91 -5.94
N GLU A 173 0.33 1.29 -5.94
CA GLU A 173 1.31 1.43 -7.02
C GLU A 173 1.10 0.33 -8.07
N GLY A 174 1.57 0.57 -9.30
CA GLY A 174 1.48 -0.41 -10.40
C GLY A 174 0.08 -0.64 -10.99
N TRP A 175 -0.97 -0.13 -10.34
CA TRP A 175 -2.38 -0.43 -10.69
C TRP A 175 -2.82 0.06 -12.08
N ILE A 176 -2.16 1.07 -12.65
CA ILE A 176 -2.57 1.69 -13.92
C ILE A 176 -1.78 1.10 -15.11
N SER A 177 -0.88 0.14 -14.85
CA SER A 177 -0.06 -0.49 -15.90
C SER A 177 -0.70 -1.77 -16.43
N ASP A 178 -1.24 -1.71 -17.65
CA ASP A 178 -1.83 -2.86 -18.35
C ASP A 178 -0.81 -3.94 -18.74
N GLU A 179 0.50 -3.69 -18.61
CA GLU A 179 1.56 -4.57 -19.12
C GLU A 179 1.80 -5.83 -18.28
N TYR A 180 1.35 -5.87 -17.02
CA TYR A 180 1.70 -6.95 -16.08
C TYR A 180 0.52 -7.59 -15.34
N LYS A 181 -0.72 -7.25 -15.71
CA LYS A 181 -1.94 -7.69 -14.96
C LYS A 181 -1.89 -7.33 -13.46
N CYS A 182 -1.23 -6.23 -13.10
CA CYS A 182 -1.40 -5.65 -11.78
C CYS A 182 -2.89 -5.28 -11.65
N GLY A 183 -3.61 -5.72 -10.61
CA GLY A 183 -5.04 -5.34 -10.54
C GLY A 183 -6.02 -6.22 -9.75
N HIS A 184 -5.57 -7.24 -9.01
CA HIS A 184 -6.50 -8.18 -8.36
C HIS A 184 -6.51 -7.99 -6.84
N LEU A 185 -7.09 -6.89 -6.37
CA LEU A 185 -7.14 -6.49 -4.97
C LEU A 185 -8.57 -6.18 -4.62
N VAL A 186 -9.00 -6.81 -3.55
CA VAL A 186 -10.31 -6.65 -2.98
C VAL A 186 -10.17 -6.00 -1.61
N LEU A 187 -10.93 -4.94 -1.38
CA LEU A 187 -11.00 -4.29 -0.09
C LEU A 187 -12.14 -4.94 0.70
N VAL A 188 -11.78 -5.57 1.81
CA VAL A 188 -12.74 -6.20 2.72
C VAL A 188 -12.95 -5.32 3.94
N PHE A 189 -14.17 -4.84 4.07
CA PHE A 189 -14.70 -4.16 5.24
C PHE A 189 -15.51 -5.14 6.08
N ARG A 190 -15.89 -4.74 7.31
CA ARG A 190 -16.64 -5.63 8.22
C ARG A 190 -17.95 -6.18 7.62
N GLU A 191 -18.59 -5.43 6.73
CA GLU A 191 -19.93 -5.74 6.20
C GLU A 191 -19.99 -5.67 4.67
N ALA A 192 -18.85 -5.47 4.00
CA ALA A 192 -18.82 -5.27 2.57
C ALA A 192 -17.48 -5.70 1.97
N GLU A 193 -17.54 -6.05 0.70
CA GLU A 193 -16.40 -6.39 -0.14
C GLU A 193 -16.49 -5.54 -1.40
N VAL A 194 -15.40 -4.87 -1.77
CA VAL A 194 -15.36 -3.97 -2.92
C VAL A 194 -14.06 -4.15 -3.67
N SER A 195 -14.12 -4.45 -4.97
CA SER A 195 -12.93 -4.48 -5.82
C SER A 195 -12.38 -3.06 -6.04
N VAL A 196 -11.06 -2.94 -6.14
CA VAL A 196 -10.43 -1.64 -6.46
C VAL A 196 -10.92 -1.11 -7.82
N ASP A 197 -11.11 -1.98 -8.82
CA ASP A 197 -11.63 -1.58 -10.14
C ASP A 197 -12.97 -0.85 -10.06
N ARG A 198 -13.86 -1.30 -9.16
CA ARG A 198 -15.14 -0.62 -8.93
C ARG A 198 -14.93 0.77 -8.33
N LEU A 199 -14.04 0.90 -7.35
CA LEU A 199 -13.70 2.19 -6.75
C LEU A 199 -13.11 3.14 -7.78
N LEU A 200 -12.26 2.64 -8.69
CA LEU A 200 -11.68 3.44 -9.76
C LEU A 200 -12.71 3.94 -10.76
N GLN A 201 -13.70 3.13 -11.12
CA GLN A 201 -14.81 3.57 -11.95
C GLN A 201 -15.58 4.72 -11.26
N GLU A 202 -15.85 4.59 -9.97
CA GLU A 202 -16.48 5.65 -9.17
C GLU A 202 -15.62 6.93 -9.12
N CYS A 203 -14.30 6.79 -8.98
CA CYS A 203 -13.35 7.91 -9.02
C CYS A 203 -13.36 8.67 -10.35
N GLN A 204 -13.31 7.94 -11.46
CA GLN A 204 -13.31 8.53 -12.80
C GLN A 204 -14.62 9.26 -13.09
N LEU A 205 -15.76 8.75 -12.59
CA LEU A 205 -17.05 9.43 -12.72
C LEU A 205 -17.06 10.75 -11.93
N LYS A 206 -16.62 10.74 -10.67
CA LYS A 206 -16.51 11.97 -9.84
C LYS A 206 -15.65 13.05 -10.52
N GLN A 207 -14.49 12.67 -11.07
CA GLN A 207 -13.61 13.61 -11.76
C GLN A 207 -14.25 14.18 -13.04
N LYS A 208 -15.00 13.38 -13.81
CA LYS A 208 -15.71 13.87 -15.01
C LYS A 208 -16.80 14.88 -14.65
N GLU A 209 -17.59 14.60 -13.62
CA GLU A 209 -18.63 15.51 -13.14
C GLU A 209 -18.03 16.86 -12.69
N GLU A 210 -16.92 16.84 -11.97
CA GLU A 210 -16.20 18.05 -11.56
C GLU A 210 -15.71 18.87 -12.77
N VAL A 211 -15.14 18.22 -13.79
CA VAL A 211 -14.69 18.87 -15.02
C VAL A 211 -15.86 19.49 -15.78
N GLU A 212 -17.00 18.80 -15.88
CA GLU A 212 -18.20 19.34 -16.52
C GLU A 212 -18.76 20.55 -15.77
N ILE A 213 -18.83 20.50 -14.44
CA ILE A 213 -19.26 21.62 -13.60
C ILE A 213 -18.31 22.82 -13.79
N MET A 214 -17.00 22.57 -13.80
CA MET A 214 -15.99 23.62 -13.99
C MET A 214 -16.09 24.22 -15.39
N SER A 215 -16.28 23.40 -16.43
CA SER A 215 -16.50 23.85 -17.81
C SER A 215 -17.75 24.74 -17.91
N HIS A 216 -18.86 24.33 -17.29
CA HIS A 216 -20.10 25.10 -17.30
C HIS A 216 -19.96 26.43 -16.54
N LYS A 217 -19.25 26.47 -15.41
CA LYS A 217 -18.95 27.72 -14.70
C LYS A 217 -18.08 28.64 -15.54
N LEU A 218 -17.09 28.10 -16.25
CA LEU A 218 -16.21 28.87 -17.12
C LEU A 218 -16.98 29.45 -18.32
N SER A 219 -17.90 28.69 -18.91
CA SER A 219 -18.73 29.15 -20.03
C SER A 219 -19.66 30.30 -19.60
N HIS A 220 -20.27 30.20 -18.41
CA HIS A 220 -21.08 31.30 -17.83
C HIS A 220 -20.24 32.55 -17.57
N LEU A 221 -19.03 32.40 -17.03
CA LEU A 221 -18.11 33.52 -16.81
C LEU A 221 -17.69 34.18 -18.14
N TYR A 222 -17.38 33.37 -19.15
CA TYR A 222 -17.05 33.87 -20.49
C TYR A 222 -18.22 34.64 -21.10
N GLN A 223 -19.44 34.10 -21.03
CA GLN A 223 -20.63 34.72 -21.59
C GLN A 223 -20.98 36.02 -20.86
N SER A 224 -20.87 36.04 -19.53
CA SER A 224 -21.04 37.26 -18.72
C SER A 224 -19.99 38.33 -19.06
N CYS A 225 -18.73 37.93 -19.27
CA CYS A 225 -17.67 38.85 -19.68
C CYS A 225 -17.91 39.41 -21.10
N HIS A 226 -18.39 38.56 -22.02
CA HIS A 226 -18.72 38.97 -23.38
C HIS A 226 -19.89 39.98 -23.42
N GLU A 227 -20.96 39.74 -22.67
CA GLU A 227 -22.10 40.67 -22.54
C GLU A 227 -21.66 42.02 -21.96
N GLN A 228 -20.77 42.02 -20.96
CA GLN A 228 -20.22 43.27 -20.41
C GLN A 228 -19.37 44.04 -21.42
N LEU A 229 -18.57 43.36 -22.26
CA LEU A 229 -17.76 44.00 -23.30
C LEU A 229 -18.62 44.61 -24.41
N VAL A 230 -19.66 43.89 -24.88
CA VAL A 230 -20.62 44.41 -25.87
C VAL A 230 -21.31 45.67 -25.35
N HIS A 231 -21.72 45.69 -24.07
CA HIS A 231 -22.27 46.89 -23.46
C HIS A 231 -21.29 48.06 -23.37
N VAL A 232 -19.99 47.81 -23.18
CA VAL A 232 -18.97 48.87 -23.22
C VAL A 232 -18.83 49.40 -24.64
N ASP A 233 -18.73 48.53 -25.66
CA ASP A 233 -18.63 48.96 -27.07
C ASP A 233 -19.84 49.76 -27.54
N ASP A 234 -21.05 49.38 -27.12
CA ASP A 234 -22.28 50.14 -27.38
C ASP A 234 -22.24 51.55 -26.75
N LEU A 235 -21.64 51.71 -25.57
CA LEU A 235 -21.49 53.02 -24.91
C LEU A 235 -20.48 53.93 -25.62
N TRP A 236 -19.42 53.38 -26.23
CA TRP A 236 -18.45 54.15 -27.02
C TRP A 236 -18.98 54.55 -28.41
N ASN A 237 -19.89 53.76 -29.00
CA ASN A 237 -20.52 54.08 -30.29
C ASN A 237 -21.61 55.16 -30.24
N ILE A 238 -22.00 55.63 -29.04
CA ILE A 238 -23.01 56.69 -28.87
C ILE A 238 -22.38 58.10 -28.77
N GLN A 239 -21.04 58.22 -28.86
CA GLN A 239 -20.32 59.48 -28.62
C GLN A 239 -19.78 60.23 -29.86
N PHE A 240 -20.29 60.00 -31.07
CA PHE A 240 -20.01 60.86 -32.23
C PHE A 240 -21.26 61.23 -33.02
#